data_AF-A0A6C1NMH2-F1
#
_entry.id   AF-A0A6C1NMH2-F1
#
_cell.length_a   1.000
_cell.length_b   1.000
_cell.length_c   1.000
_cell.angle_alpha   90.00
_cell.angle_beta   90.00
_cell.angle_gamma   90.00
#
_symmetry.space_group_name_H-M   'P 1'
#
loop_
_entity.id
_entity.type
_entity.pdbx_description
1 polymer ?
#
loop_
_entity_poly.entity_id
_entity_poly.type
_entity_poly.pdbx_seq_one_letter_code
_entity_poly.pdbx_strand_id
1 'polypeptide(L)'
;MNPVPRMPHSSRETAPPRNALSAMRLPANLRPLLTLVALLVFWPATSSALEAQEPLLQLPPDQIEYPRGDVFISELDAVWTATGEVLEGASILIRDGIIEAMGVDLEAPEGVTVIDGRGRTAMPGIVDEHSHTAQVGTNEGSSPTVPEVMVMEALDPGSFNIFRALQGGVTTARIMHGSANPIGGQSAVIKMRWGMDRTHDLLVPGAPRAVKFALGENVTRKPQQARGPATRFPASRPGVEAIYVQAFTAAQEYRDLWAEYEANPGAFDGPPRRDLRLEALVDIMEDRIRIHAHSYRNDEILMLVRIADRFGFTIDNFTHALEAYRIADELREHGAGNSTFSDWWQFKLESYDAIPYNATITAQKGVLTALNSDLTWLQPFMTWEIPKPVQYGGASREEALRMLTLNPAIMLGVEEMVGSLEVGKHGDVVLLTGDPFDAFTRVEKTIIEGVVFYDSNREEELRGEPLNELPAVTRDRYMAEADATSVTVSVAGSVDVAELEPLHPEAEVVALVGATLHPVTGASIEDGVIVLQGGYIQAMGSRAQVSIPSGAREVDVSGRQVWPGMIDPLTHLGLFEFG
;
A
#
# COMPACT_ATOMS: atom_id res chain seq x y z
N MET A 1 -50.42 -20.25 -11.62
CA MET A 1 -51.31 -21.40 -11.95
C MET A 1 -51.61 -21.37 -13.44
N ASN A 2 -51.01 -22.33 -14.17
CA ASN A 2 -51.27 -22.85 -15.54
C ASN A 2 -51.29 -21.92 -16.78
N PRO A 3 -51.00 -22.44 -18.01
CA PRO A 3 -50.52 -23.78 -18.39
C PRO A 3 -49.35 -23.83 -19.41
N VAL A 4 -48.72 -25.00 -19.43
CA VAL A 4 -47.75 -25.51 -20.44
C VAL A 4 -48.46 -25.91 -21.75
N PRO A 5 -47.83 -25.76 -22.93
CA PRO A 5 -48.19 -26.53 -24.13
C PRO A 5 -47.16 -27.61 -24.49
N ARG A 6 -47.69 -28.75 -24.93
CA ARG A 6 -47.02 -30.00 -25.33
C ARG A 6 -46.35 -29.92 -26.70
N MET A 7 -45.28 -30.70 -26.89
CA MET A 7 -44.74 -31.12 -28.20
C MET A 7 -45.69 -32.04 -28.99
N PRO A 8 -45.40 -32.24 -30.29
CA PRO A 8 -45.59 -33.55 -30.92
C PRO A 8 -44.40 -34.05 -31.78
N HIS A 9 -43.95 -35.28 -31.45
CA HIS A 9 -43.65 -36.48 -32.25
C HIS A 9 -42.79 -36.54 -33.54
N SER A 10 -41.99 -37.62 -33.51
CA SER A 10 -41.58 -38.58 -34.58
C SER A 10 -40.21 -38.31 -35.23
N SER A 11 -39.34 -39.29 -35.54
CA SER A 11 -39.43 -40.74 -35.67
C SER A 11 -38.02 -41.39 -35.69
N ARG A 12 -37.95 -42.68 -35.28
CA ARG A 12 -37.20 -43.86 -35.81
C ARG A 12 -35.84 -43.61 -36.51
N GLU A 13 -34.77 -44.40 -36.40
CA GLU A 13 -34.60 -45.85 -36.18
C GLU A 13 -33.07 -46.16 -36.13
N THR A 14 -32.72 -47.37 -35.71
CA THR A 14 -31.46 -48.13 -35.92
C THR A 14 -30.36 -48.15 -34.83
N ALA A 15 -30.23 -49.33 -34.22
CA ALA A 15 -29.00 -49.99 -33.77
C ALA A 15 -29.00 -51.39 -34.45
N PRO A 16 -28.03 -52.33 -34.29
CA PRO A 16 -26.74 -52.36 -33.55
C PRO A 16 -25.62 -52.94 -34.52
N PRO A 17 -24.52 -53.70 -34.18
CA PRO A 17 -24.14 -54.36 -32.93
C PRO A 17 -22.67 -54.36 -32.47
N ARG A 18 -22.52 -54.77 -31.21
CA ARG A 18 -21.31 -55.29 -30.55
C ARG A 18 -20.95 -56.69 -31.07
N ASN A 19 -19.65 -56.95 -31.24
CA ASN A 19 -19.01 -58.28 -31.20
C ASN A 19 -17.67 -58.08 -30.47
N ALA A 20 -17.45 -58.70 -29.30
CA ALA A 20 -17.08 -60.09 -29.04
C ALA A 20 -15.56 -60.29 -29.04
N LEU A 21 -15.02 -60.69 -27.87
CA LEU A 21 -14.05 -61.79 -27.66
C LEU A 21 -13.19 -61.54 -26.41
N SER A 22 -13.42 -62.30 -25.34
CA SER A 22 -12.32 -62.84 -24.54
C SER A 22 -12.78 -64.09 -23.79
N ALA A 23 -12.31 -65.25 -24.26
CA ALA A 23 -12.29 -66.47 -23.48
C ALA A 23 -11.07 -67.29 -23.91
N MET A 24 -9.97 -67.15 -23.17
CA MET A 24 -8.92 -68.16 -23.16
C MET A 24 -8.28 -68.23 -21.78
N ARG A 25 -8.39 -69.41 -21.17
CA ARG A 25 -7.79 -69.78 -19.88
C ARG A 25 -6.30 -70.06 -20.09
N LEU A 26 -5.46 -69.56 -19.20
CA LEU A 26 -4.04 -69.94 -19.08
C LEU A 26 -3.83 -70.91 -17.91
N PRO A 27 -2.93 -71.91 -18.03
CA PRO A 27 -2.72 -72.94 -17.03
C PRO A 27 -1.79 -72.50 -15.90
N ALA A 28 -1.96 -73.16 -14.77
CA ALA A 28 -1.13 -73.06 -13.58
C ALA A 28 0.30 -73.57 -13.86
N ASN A 29 1.30 -72.79 -13.46
CA ASN A 29 2.56 -73.19 -12.80
C ASN A 29 3.60 -72.09 -13.01
N LEU A 30 3.86 -71.27 -11.98
CA LEU A 30 5.12 -70.55 -11.65
C LEU A 30 4.82 -69.35 -10.70
N ARG A 31 4.68 -69.65 -9.41
CA ARG A 31 5.08 -68.77 -8.30
C ARG A 31 6.42 -69.34 -7.78
N PRO A 32 7.40 -68.58 -7.23
CA PRO A 32 7.35 -67.18 -6.79
C PRO A 32 8.65 -66.37 -7.09
N LEU A 33 8.57 -65.22 -7.77
CA LEU A 33 9.61 -64.18 -7.64
C LEU A 33 9.09 -62.79 -8.05
N LEU A 34 7.93 -62.37 -7.54
CA LEU A 34 7.37 -61.03 -7.79
C LEU A 34 6.39 -60.63 -6.67
N THR A 35 6.75 -60.88 -5.41
CA THR A 35 5.98 -60.44 -4.23
C THR A 35 6.81 -59.51 -3.33
N LEU A 36 7.53 -58.55 -3.92
CA LEU A 36 8.17 -57.48 -3.14
C LEU A 36 8.20 -56.10 -3.82
N VAL A 37 7.47 -55.89 -4.94
CA VAL A 37 7.41 -54.58 -5.62
C VAL A 37 5.95 -54.11 -5.89
N ALA A 38 4.94 -54.91 -5.54
CA ALA A 38 3.53 -54.56 -5.70
C ALA A 38 2.81 -54.21 -4.38
N LEU A 39 3.56 -53.66 -3.40
CA LEU A 39 3.03 -53.14 -2.13
C LEU A 39 3.37 -51.65 -1.89
N LEU A 40 3.80 -50.95 -2.95
CA LEU A 40 4.14 -49.51 -2.87
C LEU A 40 3.34 -48.64 -3.86
N VAL A 41 2.32 -49.17 -4.50
CA VAL A 41 1.40 -48.36 -5.33
C VAL A 41 -0.01 -48.90 -5.10
N PHE A 42 -0.93 -48.01 -4.71
CA PHE A 42 -2.30 -48.24 -4.23
C PHE A 42 -2.47 -48.41 -2.72
N TRP A 43 -2.32 -47.28 -2.03
CA TRP A 43 -3.17 -46.94 -0.91
C TRP A 43 -3.75 -45.54 -1.17
N PRO A 44 -4.98 -45.38 -1.70
CA PRO A 44 -5.69 -44.13 -1.53
C PRO A 44 -6.27 -44.17 -0.12
N ALA A 45 -5.51 -43.64 0.84
CA ALA A 45 -6.06 -43.33 2.15
C ALA A 45 -6.90 -42.08 1.95
N THR A 46 -8.22 -42.30 1.90
CA THR A 46 -9.23 -41.40 2.43
C THR A 46 -9.02 -39.93 2.12
N SER A 47 -9.55 -39.54 0.96
CA SER A 47 -10.03 -38.18 0.68
C SER A 47 -10.72 -37.63 1.92
N SER A 48 -10.22 -36.50 2.40
CA SER A 48 -10.80 -35.78 3.53
C SER A 48 -12.16 -35.25 3.09
N ALA A 49 -13.16 -35.38 3.98
CA ALA A 49 -14.44 -34.71 3.76
C ALA A 49 -14.31 -33.17 3.89
N LEU A 50 -13.12 -32.66 4.23
CA LEU A 50 -12.74 -31.25 4.09
C LEU A 50 -12.29 -30.87 2.67
N GLU A 51 -11.77 -31.79 1.85
CA GLU A 51 -11.34 -31.50 0.47
C GLU A 51 -12.51 -31.25 -0.51
N ALA A 52 -13.75 -31.56 -0.12
CA ALA A 52 -14.92 -31.47 -1.00
C ALA A 52 -15.79 -30.21 -0.79
N GLN A 53 -15.40 -29.30 0.10
CA GLN A 53 -15.89 -27.93 0.06
C GLN A 53 -14.68 -27.05 -0.15
N GLU A 54 -14.52 -26.53 -1.37
CA GLU A 54 -13.60 -25.42 -1.59
C GLU A 54 -13.80 -24.40 -0.45
N PRO A 55 -12.70 -23.81 0.07
CA PRO A 55 -12.84 -22.74 1.05
C PRO A 55 -13.86 -21.76 0.50
N LEU A 56 -14.90 -21.48 1.30
CA LEU A 56 -16.15 -20.78 0.96
C LEU A 56 -15.96 -19.33 0.45
N LEU A 57 -14.74 -18.94 0.08
CA LEU A 57 -14.16 -17.65 0.46
C LEU A 57 -13.24 -17.01 -0.61
N GLN A 58 -13.16 -17.57 -1.81
CA GLN A 58 -12.72 -16.82 -2.98
C GLN A 58 -13.70 -17.14 -4.11
N LEU A 59 -14.25 -16.11 -4.78
CA LEU A 59 -15.01 -16.39 -5.99
C LEU A 59 -14.11 -17.16 -6.97
N PRO A 60 -14.66 -18.17 -7.67
CA PRO A 60 -13.94 -18.85 -8.73
C PRO A 60 -13.36 -17.83 -9.74
N PRO A 61 -12.09 -17.97 -10.17
CA PRO A 61 -11.45 -17.03 -11.10
C PRO A 61 -12.22 -16.79 -12.40
N ASP A 62 -13.00 -17.77 -12.85
CA ASP A 62 -13.83 -17.72 -14.05
C ASP A 62 -15.04 -16.77 -13.94
N GLN A 63 -15.29 -16.18 -12.76
CA GLN A 63 -16.35 -15.20 -12.54
C GLN A 63 -15.90 -13.74 -12.62
N ILE A 64 -14.58 -13.50 -12.71
CA ILE A 64 -13.98 -12.17 -12.78
C ILE A 64 -13.85 -11.76 -14.25
N GLU A 65 -14.48 -10.65 -14.64
CA GLU A 65 -14.43 -10.13 -16.01
C GLU A 65 -14.10 -8.64 -15.96
N TYR A 66 -12.97 -8.24 -16.54
CA TYR A 66 -12.51 -6.85 -16.57
C TYR A 66 -11.93 -6.52 -17.95
N PRO A 67 -11.92 -5.22 -18.32
CA PRO A 67 -11.36 -4.81 -19.60
C PRO A 67 -9.86 -5.07 -19.65
N ARG A 68 -9.40 -5.57 -20.80
CA ARG A 68 -7.99 -5.72 -21.15
C ARG A 68 -7.75 -4.97 -22.45
N GLY A 69 -6.59 -4.34 -22.58
CA GLY A 69 -6.28 -3.46 -23.70
C GLY A 69 -5.03 -3.86 -24.48
N ASP A 70 -5.04 -3.44 -25.75
CA ASP A 70 -3.89 -3.50 -26.65
C ASP A 70 -3.33 -2.09 -26.83
N VAL A 71 -2.13 -1.85 -26.30
CA VAL A 71 -1.47 -0.54 -26.29
C VAL A 71 -0.02 -0.68 -26.72
N PHE A 72 0.43 0.22 -27.58
CA PHE A 72 1.82 0.42 -27.92
C PHE A 72 2.28 1.80 -27.46
N ILE A 73 3.27 1.84 -26.56
CA ILE A 73 3.88 3.07 -26.06
C ILE A 73 5.19 3.25 -26.79
N SER A 74 5.29 4.25 -27.67
CA SER A 74 6.43 4.43 -28.57
C SER A 74 7.49 5.36 -28.01
N GLU A 75 8.77 5.05 -28.22
CA GLU A 75 9.89 6.01 -28.08
C GLU A 75 9.98 6.71 -26.70
N LEU A 76 9.96 5.94 -25.60
CA LEU A 76 10.15 6.47 -24.24
C LEU A 76 11.60 6.89 -24.02
N ASP A 77 11.82 8.01 -23.31
CA ASP A 77 13.17 8.46 -22.95
C ASP A 77 13.88 7.43 -22.08
N ALA A 78 13.14 6.81 -21.14
CA ALA A 78 13.61 5.72 -20.30
C ALA A 78 12.47 4.78 -19.86
N VAL A 79 12.78 3.50 -19.68
CA VAL A 79 11.91 2.49 -19.07
C VAL A 79 12.62 1.91 -17.86
N TRP A 80 12.15 2.25 -16.66
CA TRP A 80 12.63 1.68 -15.41
C TRP A 80 11.92 0.34 -15.18
N THR A 81 12.67 -0.75 -15.12
CA THR A 81 12.08 -2.10 -15.07
C THR A 81 11.81 -2.62 -13.65
N ALA A 82 12.47 -2.04 -12.64
CA ALA A 82 12.57 -2.58 -11.27
C ALA A 82 13.23 -3.98 -11.18
N THR A 83 14.02 -4.35 -12.20
CA THR A 83 14.90 -5.54 -12.22
C THR A 83 16.38 -5.18 -12.31
N GLY A 84 16.72 -3.90 -12.21
CA GLY A 84 18.09 -3.37 -12.36
C GLY A 84 18.42 -2.87 -13.77
N GLU A 85 17.50 -2.97 -14.72
CA GLU A 85 17.66 -2.45 -16.09
C GLU A 85 16.88 -1.15 -16.29
N VAL A 86 17.50 -0.20 -17.00
CA VAL A 86 16.84 1.00 -17.53
C VAL A 86 17.04 1.02 -19.04
N LEU A 87 15.94 0.92 -19.80
CA LEU A 87 15.99 0.89 -21.27
C LEU A 87 15.76 2.30 -21.82
N GLU A 88 16.77 2.88 -22.45
CA GLU A 88 16.67 4.21 -23.07
C GLU A 88 16.13 4.12 -24.51
N GLY A 89 15.25 5.03 -24.90
CA GLY A 89 14.67 5.07 -26.26
C GLY A 89 13.77 3.87 -26.59
N ALA A 90 13.31 3.14 -25.57
CA ALA A 90 12.55 1.90 -25.76
C ALA A 90 11.06 2.15 -25.94
N SER A 91 10.39 1.20 -26.60
CA SER A 91 8.94 1.13 -26.71
C SER A 91 8.41 -0.07 -25.93
N ILE A 92 7.12 -0.06 -25.59
CA ILE A 92 6.44 -1.14 -24.87
C ILE A 92 5.20 -1.55 -25.66
N LEU A 93 5.06 -2.84 -25.98
CA LEU A 93 3.86 -3.43 -26.57
C LEU A 93 3.12 -4.25 -25.51
N ILE A 94 1.86 -3.89 -25.27
CA ILE A 94 0.92 -4.62 -24.43
C ILE A 94 -0.16 -5.21 -25.33
N ARG A 95 -0.42 -6.52 -25.20
CA ARG A 95 -1.52 -7.23 -25.88
C ARG A 95 -2.30 -8.10 -24.92
N ASP A 96 -3.63 -8.04 -25.03
CA ASP A 96 -4.56 -8.70 -24.11
C ASP A 96 -4.22 -8.46 -22.64
N GLY A 97 -3.77 -7.23 -22.34
CA GLY A 97 -3.34 -6.80 -21.02
C GLY A 97 -2.02 -7.37 -20.50
N ILE A 98 -1.22 -8.04 -21.34
CA ILE A 98 0.11 -8.59 -21.02
C ILE A 98 1.19 -7.82 -21.77
N ILE A 99 2.32 -7.55 -21.11
CA ILE A 99 3.53 -7.00 -21.76
C ILE A 99 4.07 -8.07 -22.69
N GLU A 100 3.92 -7.88 -23.99
CA GLU A 100 4.39 -8.85 -24.98
C GLU A 100 5.83 -8.59 -25.41
N ALA A 101 6.21 -7.32 -25.57
CA ALA A 101 7.55 -6.94 -26.00
C ALA A 101 7.95 -5.56 -25.46
N MET A 102 9.26 -5.39 -25.22
CA MET A 102 9.87 -4.10 -24.93
C MET A 102 11.23 -4.00 -25.63
N GLY A 103 11.58 -2.81 -26.13
CA GLY A 103 12.86 -2.59 -26.81
C GLY A 103 12.87 -1.39 -27.74
N VAL A 104 14.06 -1.04 -28.25
CA VAL A 104 14.30 0.16 -29.08
C VAL A 104 13.86 0.00 -30.54
N ASP A 105 13.78 -1.23 -31.05
CA ASP A 105 13.45 -1.54 -32.44
C ASP A 105 12.07 -2.22 -32.54
N LEU A 106 11.06 -1.65 -31.89
CA LEU A 106 9.68 -2.13 -31.98
C LEU A 106 8.83 -1.21 -32.84
N GLU A 107 8.00 -1.80 -33.70
CA GLU A 107 7.01 -1.08 -34.48
C GLU A 107 5.60 -1.36 -33.94
N ALA A 108 4.74 -0.35 -33.98
CA ALA A 108 3.35 -0.48 -33.59
C ALA A 108 2.62 -1.47 -34.53
N PRO A 109 2.06 -2.58 -34.02
CA PRO A 109 1.22 -3.46 -34.83
C PRO A 109 -0.06 -2.74 -35.31
N GLU A 110 -0.67 -3.20 -36.40
CA GLU A 110 -1.97 -2.67 -36.82
C GLU A 110 -3.04 -2.90 -35.75
N GLY A 111 -3.92 -1.91 -35.54
CA GLY A 111 -5.10 -2.03 -34.68
C GLY A 111 -4.87 -1.82 -33.19
N VAL A 112 -3.64 -1.56 -32.74
CA VAL A 112 -3.35 -1.22 -31.34
C VAL A 112 -3.48 0.27 -31.08
N THR A 113 -3.81 0.65 -29.85
CA THR A 113 -3.79 2.06 -29.45
C THR A 113 -2.34 2.52 -29.31
N VAL A 114 -1.94 3.59 -30.00
CA VAL A 114 -0.57 4.13 -29.92
C VAL A 114 -0.53 5.33 -28.98
N ILE A 115 0.40 5.30 -28.02
CA ILE A 115 0.72 6.39 -27.10
C ILE A 115 2.13 6.89 -27.43
N ASP A 116 2.28 8.17 -27.71
CA ASP A 116 3.59 8.82 -27.91
C ASP A 116 4.30 8.99 -26.55
N GLY A 117 5.40 8.26 -26.36
CA GLY A 117 6.21 8.26 -25.15
C GLY A 117 7.35 9.28 -25.15
N ARG A 118 7.54 10.06 -26.22
CA ARG A 118 8.69 10.99 -26.30
C ARG A 118 8.63 12.06 -25.21
N GLY A 119 9.73 12.27 -24.51
CA GLY A 119 9.78 13.16 -23.36
C GLY A 119 9.13 12.57 -22.10
N ARG A 120 8.78 11.28 -22.10
CA ARG A 120 8.20 10.55 -20.96
C ARG A 120 9.10 9.41 -20.56
N THR A 121 8.97 9.04 -19.30
CA THR A 121 9.60 7.85 -18.72
C THR A 121 8.52 6.88 -18.27
N ALA A 122 8.76 5.58 -18.40
CA ALA A 122 7.88 4.53 -17.87
C ALA A 122 8.49 3.86 -16.65
N MET A 123 7.63 3.43 -15.73
CA MET A 123 7.98 2.54 -14.62
C MET A 123 6.84 1.52 -14.37
N PRO A 124 7.06 0.44 -13.59
CA PRO A 124 5.98 -0.45 -13.22
C PRO A 124 4.95 0.31 -12.39
N GLY A 125 3.69 -0.11 -12.48
CA GLY A 125 2.67 0.32 -11.53
C GLY A 125 3.11 0.16 -10.08
N ILE A 126 2.86 1.18 -9.26
CA ILE A 126 3.13 1.10 -7.82
C ILE A 126 2.19 0.05 -7.21
N VAL A 127 2.77 -0.77 -6.34
CA VAL A 127 2.07 -1.80 -5.58
C VAL A 127 2.06 -1.36 -4.12
N ASP A 128 0.87 -1.10 -3.59
CA ASP A 128 0.70 -0.63 -2.22
C ASP A 128 0.36 -1.80 -1.29
N GLU A 129 1.32 -2.20 -0.45
CA GLU A 129 1.16 -3.35 0.42
C GLU A 129 0.05 -3.18 1.46
N HIS A 130 -0.27 -1.93 1.82
CA HIS A 130 -1.24 -1.64 2.86
C HIS A 130 -2.09 -0.41 2.55
N SER A 131 -3.38 -0.66 2.31
CA SER A 131 -4.34 0.40 2.04
C SER A 131 -5.73 0.10 2.62
N HIS A 132 -6.46 1.19 2.86
CA HIS A 132 -7.88 1.20 3.19
C HIS A 132 -8.75 1.78 2.07
N THR A 133 -8.19 1.95 0.87
CA THR A 133 -8.91 2.42 -0.31
C THR A 133 -9.95 1.42 -0.77
N ALA A 134 -10.94 1.90 -1.52
CA ALA A 134 -12.05 1.10 -2.06
C ALA A 134 -12.94 0.44 -1.00
N GLN A 135 -12.85 0.76 0.30
CA GLN A 135 -13.71 0.17 1.33
C GLN A 135 -14.92 1.05 1.66
N VAL A 136 -16.07 0.43 1.94
CA VAL A 136 -17.25 1.09 2.55
C VAL A 136 -17.35 0.85 4.06
N GLY A 137 -16.46 0.04 4.63
CA GLY A 137 -16.30 -0.18 6.06
C GLY A 137 -14.99 -0.93 6.34
N THR A 138 -14.24 -0.48 7.35
CA THR A 138 -12.85 -0.94 7.54
C THR A 138 -12.68 -2.02 8.60
N ASN A 139 -13.49 -2.06 9.66
CA ASN A 139 -13.31 -3.03 10.74
C ASN A 139 -14.65 -3.59 11.25
N GLU A 140 -14.69 -4.90 11.49
CA GLU A 140 -15.65 -5.49 12.45
C GLU A 140 -15.10 -5.35 13.87
N GLY A 141 -15.35 -4.18 14.48
CA GLY A 141 -14.77 -3.80 15.77
C GLY A 141 -15.44 -4.41 17.00
N SER A 142 -16.51 -5.21 16.86
CA SER A 142 -17.26 -5.73 18.03
C SER A 142 -16.57 -6.89 18.76
N SER A 143 -15.69 -7.65 18.09
CA SER A 143 -14.97 -8.82 18.63
C SER A 143 -13.46 -8.71 18.38
N PRO A 144 -12.57 -8.97 19.36
CA PRO A 144 -11.11 -8.84 19.16
C PRO A 144 -10.51 -9.85 18.18
N THR A 145 -11.26 -10.89 17.84
CA THR A 145 -10.87 -11.95 16.92
C THR A 145 -11.99 -12.16 15.91
N VAL A 146 -11.73 -11.80 14.65
CA VAL A 146 -12.69 -11.87 13.53
C VAL A 146 -12.07 -12.34 12.20
N PRO A 147 -11.18 -13.36 12.19
CA PRO A 147 -10.52 -13.83 10.96
C PRO A 147 -11.51 -14.40 9.91
N GLU A 148 -12.74 -14.69 10.30
CA GLU A 148 -13.80 -15.18 9.40
C GLU A 148 -14.40 -14.11 8.48
N VAL A 149 -14.25 -12.82 8.80
CA VAL A 149 -14.84 -11.74 7.99
C VAL A 149 -13.91 -11.34 6.84
N MET A 150 -14.49 -10.87 5.74
CA MET A 150 -13.73 -10.62 4.50
C MET A 150 -13.92 -9.21 3.98
N VAL A 151 -12.81 -8.56 3.69
CA VAL A 151 -12.80 -7.23 3.10
C VAL A 151 -13.37 -7.20 1.68
N MET A 152 -13.25 -8.30 0.92
CA MET A 152 -13.80 -8.38 -0.45
C MET A 152 -15.32 -8.15 -0.49
N GLU A 153 -16.04 -8.46 0.59
CA GLU A 153 -17.49 -8.24 0.72
C GLU A 153 -17.87 -6.78 0.98
N ALA A 154 -16.88 -5.90 1.19
CA ALA A 154 -17.06 -4.50 1.53
C ALA A 154 -16.24 -3.55 0.63
N LEU A 155 -15.98 -3.95 -0.62
CA LEU A 155 -15.34 -3.08 -1.61
C LEU A 155 -16.35 -2.30 -2.46
N ASP A 156 -16.01 -1.05 -2.76
CA ASP A 156 -16.72 -0.12 -3.64
C ASP A 156 -15.83 0.27 -4.84
N PRO A 157 -16.09 -0.31 -6.02
CA PRO A 157 -15.41 0.06 -7.27
C PRO A 157 -15.62 1.51 -7.73
N GLY A 158 -16.69 2.15 -7.27
CA GLY A 158 -16.98 3.55 -7.55
C GLY A 158 -16.20 4.53 -6.68
N SER A 159 -15.48 4.02 -5.66
CA SER A 159 -14.79 4.86 -4.69
C SER A 159 -13.82 5.83 -5.36
N PHE A 160 -14.03 7.12 -5.11
CA PHE A 160 -13.17 8.17 -5.65
C PHE A 160 -11.72 8.07 -5.16
N ASN A 161 -11.47 7.36 -4.07
CA ASN A 161 -10.11 7.10 -3.60
C ASN A 161 -9.34 6.18 -4.55
N ILE A 162 -10.00 5.30 -5.32
CA ILE A 162 -9.34 4.51 -6.37
C ILE A 162 -8.82 5.45 -7.47
N PHE A 163 -9.64 6.39 -7.92
CA PHE A 163 -9.23 7.41 -8.89
C PHE A 163 -8.03 8.22 -8.38
N ARG A 164 -8.06 8.64 -7.13
CA ARG A 164 -6.95 9.36 -6.50
C ARG A 164 -5.68 8.50 -6.40
N ALA A 165 -5.78 7.22 -6.10
CA ALA A 165 -4.64 6.30 -6.07
C ALA A 165 -3.97 6.18 -7.45
N LEU A 166 -4.77 6.13 -8.53
CA LEU A 166 -4.26 6.13 -9.89
C LEU A 166 -3.44 7.39 -10.21
N GLN A 167 -3.77 8.56 -9.65
CA GLN A 167 -2.99 9.79 -9.82
C GLN A 167 -1.59 9.69 -9.21
N GLY A 168 -1.42 8.84 -8.19
CA GLY A 168 -0.12 8.54 -7.59
C GLY A 168 0.59 7.37 -8.24
N GLY A 169 0.10 6.86 -9.37
CA GLY A 169 0.69 5.71 -10.07
C GLY A 169 0.41 4.36 -9.40
N VAL A 170 -0.48 4.30 -8.42
CA VAL A 170 -0.85 3.04 -7.75
C VAL A 170 -1.75 2.23 -8.66
N THR A 171 -1.34 0.99 -8.96
CA THR A 171 -2.09 0.08 -9.85
C THR A 171 -2.65 -1.12 -9.09
N THR A 172 -1.96 -1.57 -8.04
CA THR A 172 -2.31 -2.75 -7.24
C THR A 172 -2.21 -2.40 -5.76
N ALA A 173 -3.12 -2.90 -4.95
CA ALA A 173 -3.02 -2.75 -3.50
C ALA A 173 -3.64 -3.92 -2.75
N ARG A 174 -3.16 -4.18 -1.52
CA ARG A 174 -3.92 -4.99 -0.56
C ARG A 174 -4.81 -4.10 0.28
N ILE A 175 -6.10 -4.37 0.19
CA ILE A 175 -7.16 -3.75 0.97
C ILE A 175 -7.45 -4.63 2.17
N MET A 176 -7.36 -4.08 3.37
CA MET A 176 -7.41 -4.88 4.60
C MET A 176 -8.16 -4.19 5.74
N HIS A 177 -8.47 -4.97 6.78
CA HIS A 177 -8.93 -4.37 8.04
C HIS A 177 -7.91 -3.37 8.58
N GLY A 178 -8.40 -2.40 9.34
CA GLY A 178 -7.56 -1.52 10.14
C GLY A 178 -7.01 -2.23 11.38
N SER A 179 -6.54 -1.44 12.34
CA SER A 179 -5.87 -1.95 13.53
C SER A 179 -6.76 -2.01 14.78
N ALA A 180 -8.07 -2.27 14.62
CA ALA A 180 -9.03 -2.26 15.74
C ALA A 180 -9.13 -3.61 16.49
N ASN A 181 -8.54 -4.66 15.94
CA ASN A 181 -8.65 -6.04 16.40
C ASN A 181 -7.24 -6.64 16.45
N PRO A 182 -6.83 -7.32 17.55
CA PRO A 182 -5.64 -8.13 17.52
C PRO A 182 -5.64 -9.11 16.35
N ILE A 183 -6.74 -9.84 16.14
CA ILE A 183 -6.94 -10.68 14.95
C ILE A 183 -8.11 -10.10 14.17
N GLY A 184 -7.79 -9.34 13.13
CA GLY A 184 -8.74 -8.76 12.18
C GLY A 184 -9.23 -9.78 11.16
N GLY A 185 -9.77 -9.27 10.06
CA GLY A 185 -10.40 -10.02 8.99
C GLY A 185 -9.45 -10.26 7.82
N GLN A 186 -9.92 -11.07 6.88
CA GLN A 186 -9.19 -11.41 5.67
C GLN A 186 -9.19 -10.24 4.67
N SER A 187 -8.03 -10.03 4.06
CA SER A 187 -7.73 -8.94 3.13
C SER A 187 -8.10 -9.33 1.70
N ALA A 188 -8.17 -8.34 0.81
CA ALA A 188 -8.34 -8.53 -0.63
C ALA A 188 -7.18 -7.85 -1.38
N VAL A 189 -6.59 -8.52 -2.37
CA VAL A 189 -5.67 -7.86 -3.30
C VAL A 189 -6.47 -7.40 -4.51
N ILE A 190 -6.38 -6.10 -4.82
CA ILE A 190 -7.12 -5.48 -5.92
C ILE A 190 -6.18 -4.81 -6.90
N LYS A 191 -6.65 -4.67 -8.14
CA LYS A 191 -6.18 -3.64 -9.06
C LYS A 191 -7.07 -2.42 -8.99
N MET A 192 -6.50 -1.23 -9.21
CA MET A 192 -7.19 0.06 -9.17
C MET A 192 -8.07 0.32 -10.40
N ARG A 193 -8.87 -0.68 -10.81
CA ARG A 193 -9.80 -0.61 -11.95
C ARG A 193 -11.00 0.25 -11.56
N TRP A 194 -10.83 1.57 -11.53
CA TRP A 194 -11.89 2.48 -11.09
C TRP A 194 -13.13 2.40 -12.00
N GLY A 195 -14.32 2.44 -11.39
CA GLY A 195 -15.59 2.51 -12.10
C GLY A 195 -16.11 1.18 -12.64
N MET A 196 -15.58 0.03 -12.18
CA MET A 196 -16.18 -1.28 -12.50
C MET A 196 -17.59 -1.42 -11.91
N ASP A 197 -18.44 -2.20 -12.57
CA ASP A 197 -19.81 -2.42 -12.10
C ASP A 197 -19.88 -3.43 -10.94
N ARG A 198 -18.94 -4.38 -10.87
CA ARG A 198 -18.91 -5.41 -9.82
C ARG A 198 -17.67 -5.27 -8.94
N THR A 199 -17.87 -5.38 -7.63
CA THR A 199 -16.81 -5.44 -6.61
C THR A 199 -15.69 -6.44 -6.94
N HIS A 200 -16.06 -7.63 -7.44
CA HIS A 200 -15.11 -8.70 -7.72
C HIS A 200 -14.23 -8.43 -8.94
N ASP A 201 -14.63 -7.51 -9.83
CA ASP A 201 -13.83 -7.12 -11.00
C ASP A 201 -12.62 -6.27 -10.59
N LEU A 202 -12.52 -5.86 -9.33
CA LEU A 202 -11.30 -5.26 -8.78
C LEU A 202 -10.26 -6.31 -8.38
N LEU A 203 -10.66 -7.55 -8.09
CA LEU A 203 -9.76 -8.54 -7.49
C LEU A 203 -8.65 -8.96 -8.45
N VAL A 204 -7.50 -9.34 -7.88
CA VAL A 204 -6.43 -10.04 -8.58
C VAL A 204 -6.68 -11.55 -8.49
N PRO A 205 -7.01 -12.23 -9.60
CA PRO A 205 -7.29 -13.67 -9.58
C PRO A 205 -6.08 -14.46 -9.09
N GLY A 206 -6.31 -15.42 -8.19
CA GLY A 206 -5.25 -16.28 -7.65
C GLY A 206 -4.36 -15.62 -6.58
N ALA A 207 -4.64 -14.38 -6.16
CA ALA A 207 -3.92 -13.76 -5.06
C ALA A 207 -4.10 -14.56 -3.75
N PRO A 208 -3.01 -14.81 -2.99
CA PRO A 208 -3.08 -15.53 -1.72
C PRO A 208 -4.04 -14.90 -0.71
N ARG A 209 -4.70 -15.74 0.09
CA ARG A 209 -5.47 -15.28 1.25
C ARG A 209 -4.53 -14.71 2.30
N ALA A 210 -4.93 -13.58 2.90
CA ALA A 210 -4.15 -12.93 3.95
C ALA A 210 -5.08 -12.40 5.04
N VAL A 211 -4.65 -12.39 6.30
CA VAL A 211 -5.40 -11.83 7.43
C VAL A 211 -4.64 -10.69 8.09
N LYS A 212 -5.37 -9.65 8.52
CA LYS A 212 -4.79 -8.53 9.26
C LYS A 212 -4.68 -8.87 10.73
N PHE A 213 -3.48 -8.80 11.27
CA PHE A 213 -3.22 -8.74 12.71
C PHE A 213 -2.92 -7.31 13.14
N ALA A 214 -3.09 -7.00 14.42
CA ALA A 214 -2.67 -5.72 14.97
C ALA A 214 -2.12 -5.82 16.39
N LEU A 215 -1.16 -4.93 16.66
CA LEU A 215 -0.47 -4.75 17.93
C LEU A 215 -0.62 -3.29 18.38
N GLY A 216 0.01 -2.93 19.49
CA GLY A 216 0.17 -1.54 19.87
C GLY A 216 -1.01 -0.91 20.60
N GLU A 217 -0.97 0.41 20.65
CA GLU A 217 -1.96 1.24 21.31
C GLU A 217 -3.35 1.01 20.72
N ASN A 218 -3.48 0.87 19.39
CA ASN A 218 -4.77 0.85 18.70
C ASN A 218 -5.71 -0.25 19.19
N VAL A 219 -5.19 -1.46 19.40
CA VAL A 219 -5.98 -2.61 19.90
C VAL A 219 -6.28 -2.54 21.39
N THR A 220 -5.65 -1.62 22.13
CA THR A 220 -5.86 -1.40 23.57
C THR A 220 -6.66 -0.12 23.87
N ARG A 221 -6.84 0.75 22.87
CA ARG A 221 -7.50 2.05 23.00
C ARG A 221 -8.98 1.89 23.28
N LYS A 222 -9.49 2.80 24.11
CA LYS A 222 -10.94 2.98 24.32
C LYS A 222 -11.50 3.85 23.19
N PRO A 223 -12.74 3.62 22.72
CA PRO A 223 -13.42 4.59 21.87
C PRO A 223 -13.46 5.93 22.60
N GLN A 224 -12.95 6.98 21.96
CA GLN A 224 -12.85 8.35 22.47
C GLN A 224 -14.21 8.91 22.97
N GLN A 225 -15.31 8.50 22.33
CA GLN A 225 -16.67 8.90 22.72
C GLN A 225 -17.26 8.11 23.91
N ALA A 226 -16.62 7.04 24.38
CA ALA A 226 -17.13 6.21 25.46
C ALA A 226 -16.67 6.75 26.83
N ARG A 227 -17.45 7.66 27.42
CA ARG A 227 -17.36 8.00 28.85
C ARG A 227 -17.83 6.79 29.70
N GLY A 228 -17.02 5.74 29.78
CA GLY A 228 -17.31 4.51 30.54
C GLY A 228 -16.10 3.59 30.73
N PRO A 229 -16.16 2.59 31.65
CA PRO A 229 -15.12 1.57 31.78
C PRO A 229 -14.95 0.80 30.46
N ALA A 230 -13.75 0.29 30.19
CA ALA A 230 -13.49 -0.52 29.00
C ALA A 230 -14.47 -1.70 28.95
N THR A 231 -15.29 -1.80 27.91
CA THR A 231 -16.25 -2.90 27.75
C THR A 231 -15.70 -4.06 26.93
N ARG A 232 -14.54 -3.90 26.28
CA ARG A 232 -13.94 -4.90 25.39
C ARG A 232 -12.49 -5.18 25.77
N PHE A 233 -12.16 -6.46 25.95
CA PHE A 233 -10.80 -6.96 26.11
C PHE A 233 -10.13 -7.07 24.72
N PRO A 234 -8.85 -6.66 24.55
CA PRO A 234 -7.88 -6.26 25.57
C PRO A 234 -7.82 -4.75 25.85
N ALA A 235 -7.33 -4.38 27.03
CA ALA A 235 -7.09 -2.98 27.43
C ALA A 235 -5.62 -2.73 27.86
N SER A 236 -4.72 -3.66 27.53
CA SER A 236 -3.30 -3.61 27.84
C SER A 236 -2.51 -4.49 26.86
N ARG A 237 -1.21 -4.21 26.68
CA ARG A 237 -0.33 -5.02 25.82
C ARG A 237 -0.24 -6.50 26.25
N PRO A 238 -0.16 -6.86 27.54
CA PRO A 238 -0.28 -8.26 27.96
C PRO A 238 -1.65 -8.87 27.61
N GLY A 239 -2.73 -8.08 27.59
CA GLY A 239 -4.02 -8.54 27.12
C GLY A 239 -4.03 -8.88 25.63
N VAL A 240 -3.25 -8.16 24.82
CA VAL A 240 -3.09 -8.45 23.38
C VAL A 240 -2.41 -9.82 23.19
N GLU A 241 -1.32 -10.08 23.90
CA GLU A 241 -0.66 -11.39 23.93
C GLU A 241 -1.65 -12.50 24.32
N ALA A 242 -2.43 -12.29 25.39
CA ALA A 242 -3.41 -13.26 25.86
C ALA A 242 -4.50 -13.56 24.82
N ILE A 243 -4.93 -12.58 24.01
CA ILE A 243 -5.89 -12.82 22.90
C ILE A 243 -5.30 -13.80 21.90
N TYR A 244 -4.08 -13.57 21.42
CA TYR A 244 -3.45 -14.46 20.44
C TYR A 244 -3.25 -15.87 21.02
N VAL A 245 -2.75 -15.98 22.26
CA VAL A 245 -2.56 -17.28 22.91
C VAL A 245 -3.89 -18.02 23.06
N GLN A 246 -4.95 -17.35 23.50
CA GLN A 246 -6.27 -17.97 23.64
C GLN A 246 -6.84 -18.41 22.29
N ALA A 247 -6.76 -17.55 21.27
CA ALA A 247 -7.28 -17.84 19.94
C ALA A 247 -6.59 -19.06 19.31
N PHE A 248 -5.26 -19.11 19.33
CA PHE A 248 -4.51 -20.21 18.73
C PHE A 248 -4.51 -21.49 19.57
N THR A 249 -4.67 -21.40 20.90
CA THR A 249 -4.94 -22.59 21.72
C THR A 249 -6.28 -23.21 21.33
N ALA A 250 -7.34 -22.39 21.19
CA ALA A 250 -8.65 -22.88 20.76
C ALA A 250 -8.62 -23.45 19.33
N ALA A 251 -7.87 -22.83 18.42
CA ALA A 251 -7.68 -23.34 17.05
C ALA A 251 -6.96 -24.70 17.03
N GLN A 252 -5.93 -24.87 17.87
CA GLN A 252 -5.23 -26.15 18.02
C GLN A 252 -6.18 -27.25 18.56
N GLU A 253 -6.92 -26.96 19.63
CA GLU A 253 -7.93 -27.88 20.19
C GLU A 253 -8.99 -28.26 19.15
N TYR A 254 -9.43 -27.29 18.34
CA TYR A 254 -10.38 -27.50 17.26
C TYR A 254 -9.84 -28.41 16.16
N ARG A 255 -8.62 -28.13 15.67
CA ARG A 255 -7.94 -28.95 14.67
C ARG A 255 -7.78 -30.39 15.16
N ASP A 256 -7.31 -30.55 16.39
CA ASP A 256 -7.04 -31.87 16.97
C ASP A 256 -8.35 -32.67 17.15
N LEU A 257 -9.45 -32.02 17.55
CA LEU A 257 -10.78 -32.65 17.62
C LEU A 257 -11.28 -33.14 16.25
N TRP A 258 -11.07 -32.36 15.19
CA TRP A 258 -11.41 -32.78 13.82
C TRP A 258 -10.53 -33.94 13.34
N ALA A 259 -9.23 -33.90 13.62
CA ALA A 259 -8.32 -34.99 13.29
C ALA A 259 -8.70 -36.30 14.01
N GLU A 260 -9.11 -36.24 15.28
CA GLU A 260 -9.62 -37.40 16.01
C GLU A 260 -10.92 -37.95 15.39
N TYR A 261 -11.85 -37.07 15.00
CA TYR A 261 -13.06 -37.45 14.29
C TYR A 261 -12.76 -38.12 12.95
N GLU A 262 -11.88 -37.56 12.14
CA GLU A 262 -11.50 -38.11 10.84
C GLU A 262 -10.81 -39.48 10.96
N ALA A 263 -9.99 -39.65 11.99
CA ALA A 263 -9.33 -40.93 12.26
C ALA A 263 -10.29 -42.01 12.77
N ASN A 264 -11.33 -41.64 13.53
CA ASN A 264 -12.32 -42.59 14.06
C ASN A 264 -13.74 -41.99 14.17
N PRO A 265 -14.47 -41.85 13.04
CA PRO A 265 -15.78 -41.21 13.05
C PRO A 265 -16.81 -41.92 13.94
N GLY A 266 -16.66 -43.23 14.14
CA GLY A 266 -17.57 -44.04 14.95
C GLY A 266 -17.46 -43.82 16.46
N ALA A 267 -16.43 -43.11 16.94
CA ALA A 267 -16.32 -42.71 18.35
C ALA A 267 -17.14 -41.46 18.70
N PHE A 268 -17.73 -40.79 17.70
CA PHE A 268 -18.44 -39.52 17.85
C PHE A 268 -19.92 -39.67 17.49
N ASP A 269 -20.78 -38.89 18.14
CA ASP A 269 -22.20 -38.77 17.79
C ASP A 269 -22.38 -37.70 16.69
N GLY A 270 -21.86 -38.02 15.50
CA GLY A 270 -21.80 -37.10 14.36
C GLY A 270 -20.51 -36.27 14.28
N PRO A 271 -20.33 -35.48 13.21
CA PRO A 271 -19.15 -34.63 13.06
C PRO A 271 -19.08 -33.53 14.12
N PRO A 272 -17.87 -33.11 14.53
CA PRO A 272 -17.70 -31.93 15.36
C PRO A 272 -18.39 -30.70 14.74
N ARG A 273 -18.80 -29.75 15.59
CA ARG A 273 -19.41 -28.52 15.12
C ARG A 273 -18.40 -27.70 14.31
N ARG A 274 -18.79 -27.26 13.12
CA ARG A 274 -18.03 -26.28 12.33
C ARG A 274 -18.03 -24.90 12.98
N ASP A 275 -16.89 -24.22 12.92
CA ASP A 275 -16.68 -22.86 13.43
C ASP A 275 -15.74 -22.12 12.47
N LEU A 276 -16.29 -21.21 11.66
CA LEU A 276 -15.56 -20.51 10.61
C LEU A 276 -14.40 -19.67 11.14
N ARG A 277 -14.48 -19.20 12.39
CA ARG A 277 -13.39 -18.45 13.03
C ARG A 277 -12.23 -19.38 13.35
N LEU A 278 -12.51 -20.52 13.96
CA LEU A 278 -11.48 -21.50 14.30
C LEU A 278 -10.90 -22.14 13.03
N GLU A 279 -11.72 -22.41 12.02
CA GLU A 279 -11.27 -22.87 10.70
C GLU A 279 -10.28 -21.88 10.07
N ALA A 280 -10.58 -20.58 10.08
CA ALA A 280 -9.65 -19.57 9.57
C ALA A 280 -8.34 -19.49 10.38
N LEU A 281 -8.38 -19.73 11.70
CA LEU A 281 -7.15 -19.81 12.52
C LEU A 281 -6.35 -21.09 12.26
N VAL A 282 -7.02 -22.21 11.99
CA VAL A 282 -6.35 -23.45 11.57
C VAL A 282 -5.70 -23.26 10.20
N ASP A 283 -6.39 -22.62 9.26
CA ASP A 283 -5.82 -22.28 7.94
C ASP A 283 -4.53 -21.46 8.08
N ILE A 284 -4.43 -20.55 9.05
CA ILE A 284 -3.19 -19.82 9.36
C ILE A 284 -2.10 -20.78 9.86
N MET A 285 -2.43 -21.67 10.81
CA MET A 285 -1.48 -22.66 11.36
C MET A 285 -0.98 -23.66 10.31
N GLU A 286 -1.70 -23.80 9.20
CA GLU A 286 -1.37 -24.69 8.08
C GLU A 286 -0.82 -23.93 6.87
N ASP A 287 -0.43 -22.67 7.02
CA ASP A 287 0.16 -21.82 5.97
C ASP A 287 -0.78 -21.62 4.75
N ARG A 288 -2.10 -21.75 4.96
CA ARG A 288 -3.14 -21.52 3.95
C ARG A 288 -3.65 -20.07 3.94
N ILE A 289 -3.37 -19.30 4.99
CA ILE A 289 -3.64 -17.85 5.09
C ILE A 289 -2.37 -17.16 5.60
N ARG A 290 -1.88 -16.19 4.83
CA ARG A 290 -0.75 -15.33 5.17
C ARG A 290 -1.09 -14.30 6.26
N ILE A 291 -0.12 -13.87 7.05
CA ILE A 291 -0.31 -12.89 8.13
C ILE A 291 0.38 -11.56 7.84
N HIS A 292 -0.40 -10.49 7.96
CA HIS A 292 0.05 -9.11 7.84
C HIS A 292 -0.21 -8.39 9.16
N ALA A 293 0.84 -7.99 9.87
CA ALA A 293 0.69 -7.49 11.23
C ALA A 293 0.95 -5.98 11.32
N HIS A 294 -0.09 -5.19 11.62
CA HIS A 294 0.07 -3.81 12.05
C HIS A 294 0.91 -3.75 13.33
N SER A 295 2.00 -2.98 13.29
CA SER A 295 2.92 -2.85 14.42
C SER A 295 3.67 -1.54 14.36
N TYR A 296 4.23 -1.09 15.47
CA TYR A 296 5.13 0.07 15.50
C TYR A 296 6.40 -0.24 16.28
N ARG A 297 6.24 -0.67 17.54
CA ARG A 297 7.36 -0.89 18.46
C ARG A 297 7.97 -2.27 18.33
N ASN A 298 9.28 -2.33 18.58
CA ASN A 298 10.06 -3.56 18.50
C ASN A 298 9.62 -4.65 19.50
N ASP A 299 9.21 -4.26 20.71
CA ASP A 299 8.89 -5.20 21.80
C ASP A 299 7.63 -6.02 21.50
N GLU A 300 6.67 -5.40 20.82
CA GLU A 300 5.41 -6.03 20.40
C GLU A 300 5.62 -6.91 19.17
N ILE A 301 6.47 -6.48 18.24
CA ILE A 301 6.87 -7.29 17.09
C ILE A 301 7.52 -8.60 17.57
N LEU A 302 8.52 -8.50 18.47
CA LEU A 302 9.18 -9.66 19.05
C LEU A 302 8.21 -10.53 19.88
N MET A 303 7.19 -9.93 20.50
CA MET A 303 6.13 -10.68 21.18
C MET A 303 5.34 -11.55 20.21
N LEU A 304 4.89 -10.99 19.09
CA LEU A 304 4.13 -11.75 18.11
C LEU A 304 4.99 -12.84 17.43
N VAL A 305 6.27 -12.57 17.16
CA VAL A 305 7.22 -13.58 16.68
C VAL A 305 7.28 -14.79 17.63
N ARG A 306 7.42 -14.56 18.96
CA ARG A 306 7.42 -15.67 19.94
C ARG A 306 6.11 -16.46 19.98
N ILE A 307 4.98 -15.82 19.69
CA ILE A 307 3.69 -16.52 19.58
C ILE A 307 3.67 -17.37 18.31
N ALA A 308 4.14 -16.82 17.19
CA ALA A 308 4.24 -17.53 15.92
C ALA A 308 5.09 -18.81 16.07
N ASP A 309 6.25 -18.70 16.72
CA ASP A 309 7.12 -19.85 17.05
C ASP A 309 6.40 -20.89 17.94
N ARG A 310 5.65 -20.42 18.94
CA ARG A 310 4.96 -21.30 19.90
C ARG A 310 3.86 -22.14 19.25
N PHE A 311 3.13 -21.56 18.31
CA PHE A 311 1.99 -22.21 17.65
C PHE A 311 2.30 -22.75 16.25
N GLY A 312 3.54 -22.53 15.76
CA GLY A 312 4.03 -23.12 14.52
C GLY A 312 3.50 -22.45 13.26
N PHE A 313 3.31 -21.13 13.26
CA PHE A 313 2.95 -20.35 12.07
C PHE A 313 3.97 -19.25 11.79
N THR A 314 3.95 -18.69 10.59
CA THR A 314 4.86 -17.62 10.15
C THR A 314 4.14 -16.27 10.06
N ILE A 315 4.91 -15.19 10.16
CA ILE A 315 4.43 -13.83 9.92
C ILE A 315 5.08 -13.38 8.61
N ASP A 316 4.30 -13.16 7.57
CA ASP A 316 4.84 -12.77 6.26
C ASP A 316 5.47 -11.37 6.30
N ASN A 317 4.86 -10.45 7.04
CA ASN A 317 5.33 -9.08 7.15
C ASN A 317 4.70 -8.34 8.34
N PHE A 318 5.46 -7.35 8.79
CA PHE A 318 4.99 -6.33 9.69
C PHE A 318 4.77 -5.03 8.91
N THR A 319 3.59 -4.44 9.10
CA THR A 319 3.19 -3.16 8.52
C THR A 319 3.41 -2.03 9.52
N HIS A 320 3.78 -0.87 8.99
CA HIS A 320 4.36 0.31 9.62
C HIS A 320 5.71 0.04 10.27
N ALA A 321 5.75 -0.88 11.25
CA ALA A 321 6.96 -1.40 11.91
C ALA A 321 8.05 -0.33 12.08
N LEU A 322 7.66 0.82 12.66
CA LEU A 322 8.48 2.03 12.68
C LEU A 322 9.79 1.88 13.46
N GLU A 323 9.89 0.87 14.33
CA GLU A 323 11.09 0.48 15.05
C GLU A 323 11.77 -0.79 14.51
N ALA A 324 11.41 -1.27 13.31
CA ALA A 324 12.02 -2.46 12.71
C ALA A 324 13.55 -2.36 12.58
N TYR A 325 14.09 -1.16 12.38
CA TYR A 325 15.53 -0.90 12.37
C TYR A 325 16.27 -1.37 13.65
N ARG A 326 15.56 -1.51 14.78
CA ARG A 326 16.13 -1.98 16.04
C ARG A 326 16.23 -3.50 16.12
N ILE A 327 15.46 -4.22 15.31
CA ILE A 327 15.28 -5.68 15.35
C ILE A 327 15.35 -6.32 13.96
N ALA A 328 16.09 -5.71 13.04
CA ALA A 328 16.15 -6.15 11.64
C ALA A 328 16.78 -7.55 11.50
N ASP A 329 17.71 -7.90 12.39
CA ASP A 329 18.35 -9.23 12.37
C ASP A 329 17.35 -10.32 12.78
N GLU A 330 16.48 -10.04 13.75
CA GLU A 330 15.40 -10.92 14.19
C GLU A 330 14.31 -11.07 13.12
N LEU A 331 13.95 -9.98 12.43
CA LEU A 331 13.00 -10.05 11.30
C LEU A 331 13.55 -10.92 10.17
N ARG A 332 14.84 -10.76 9.82
CA ARG A 332 15.49 -11.60 8.81
C ARG A 332 15.54 -13.07 9.25
N GLU A 333 15.83 -13.35 10.51
CA GLU A 333 15.87 -14.73 11.03
C GLU A 333 14.49 -15.39 10.98
N HIS A 334 13.42 -14.66 11.32
CA HIS A 334 12.05 -15.13 11.20
C HIS A 334 11.57 -15.27 9.75
N GLY A 335 12.11 -14.45 8.84
CA GLY A 335 11.67 -14.34 7.46
C GLY A 335 10.51 -13.36 7.23
N ALA A 336 10.20 -12.49 8.19
CA ALA A 336 9.18 -11.46 8.04
C ALA A 336 9.70 -10.25 7.24
N GLY A 337 8.87 -9.73 6.34
CA GLY A 337 9.09 -8.45 5.67
C GLY A 337 8.80 -7.23 6.56
N ASN A 338 9.27 -6.06 6.11
CA ASN A 338 9.01 -4.76 6.72
C ASN A 338 8.35 -3.81 5.72
N SER A 339 7.08 -3.53 5.88
CA SER A 339 6.36 -2.53 5.09
C SER A 339 6.18 -1.27 5.94
N THR A 340 6.89 -0.18 5.64
CA THR A 340 7.00 0.99 6.54
C THR A 340 6.66 2.31 5.87
N PHE A 341 6.74 3.41 6.64
CA PHE A 341 6.65 4.78 6.13
C PHE A 341 8.04 5.39 5.98
N SER A 342 8.20 6.28 5.01
CA SER A 342 9.45 7.04 4.86
C SER A 342 9.57 8.21 5.83
N ASP A 343 8.45 8.86 6.18
CA ASP A 343 8.38 10.13 6.95
C ASP A 343 7.02 10.43 7.61
N TRP A 344 6.07 9.48 7.61
CA TRP A 344 4.80 9.62 8.32
C TRP A 344 4.83 8.95 9.71
N TRP A 345 5.07 9.73 10.76
CA TRP A 345 5.17 9.26 12.16
C TRP A 345 4.99 10.40 13.19
N GLN A 346 5.31 10.15 14.46
CA GLN A 346 5.16 11.10 15.60
C GLN A 346 3.73 11.56 15.92
N PHE A 347 2.72 10.91 15.34
CA PHE A 347 1.30 11.14 15.66
C PHE A 347 0.81 10.32 16.88
N LYS A 348 1.63 9.37 17.38
CA LYS A 348 1.41 8.56 18.60
C LYS A 348 2.72 8.35 19.36
N LEU A 349 2.63 7.99 20.64
CA LEU A 349 3.80 7.65 21.44
C LEU A 349 4.53 6.41 20.89
N GLU A 350 3.81 5.38 20.45
CA GLU A 350 4.41 4.22 19.77
C GLU A 350 5.08 4.52 18.43
N SER A 351 4.82 5.68 17.84
CA SER A 351 5.44 6.15 16.58
C SER A 351 6.56 7.19 16.80
N TYR A 352 6.93 7.44 18.06
CA TYR A 352 7.80 8.58 18.41
C TYR A 352 9.25 8.38 17.99
N ASP A 353 9.77 7.15 18.13
CA ASP A 353 11.16 6.77 17.85
C ASP A 353 11.38 6.36 16.38
N ALA A 354 10.42 6.65 15.51
CA ALA A 354 10.53 6.42 14.08
C ALA A 354 11.63 7.30 13.46
N ILE A 355 12.31 6.78 12.45
CA ILE A 355 13.39 7.49 11.75
C ILE A 355 13.28 7.25 10.23
N PRO A 356 13.72 8.22 9.40
CA PRO A 356 13.65 8.08 7.94
C PRO A 356 14.57 6.99 7.38
N TYR A 357 15.52 6.53 8.19
CA TYR A 357 16.45 5.44 7.85
C TYR A 357 15.86 4.05 8.11
N ASN A 358 14.62 3.92 8.60
CA ASN A 358 14.05 2.62 8.99
C ASN A 358 14.03 1.62 7.81
N ALA A 359 13.51 2.06 6.67
CA ALA A 359 13.41 1.23 5.47
C ALA A 359 14.79 0.79 4.97
N THR A 360 15.75 1.72 4.91
CA THR A 360 17.09 1.44 4.37
C THR A 360 17.94 0.60 5.30
N ILE A 361 17.90 0.82 6.61
CA ILE A 361 18.59 -0.04 7.59
C ILE A 361 18.07 -1.47 7.52
N THR A 362 16.75 -1.66 7.45
CA THR A 362 16.15 -3.00 7.37
C THR A 362 16.48 -3.70 6.06
N ALA A 363 16.41 -2.98 4.93
CA ALA A 363 16.78 -3.51 3.62
C ALA A 363 18.26 -3.92 3.53
N GLN A 364 19.18 -3.07 4.04
CA GLN A 364 20.62 -3.38 4.12
C GLN A 364 20.93 -4.61 4.98
N LYS A 365 20.05 -4.92 5.94
CA LYS A 365 20.10 -6.11 6.76
C LYS A 365 19.52 -7.35 6.08
N GLY A 366 19.02 -7.24 4.85
CA GLY A 366 18.48 -8.36 4.08
C GLY A 366 17.01 -8.67 4.39
N VAL A 367 16.29 -7.77 5.05
CA VAL A 367 14.83 -7.87 5.22
C VAL A 367 14.16 -7.43 3.92
N LEU A 368 13.14 -8.17 3.47
CA LEU A 368 12.29 -7.71 2.37
C LEU A 368 11.54 -6.45 2.83
N THR A 369 11.91 -5.29 2.28
CA THR A 369 11.40 -4.00 2.75
C THR A 369 10.58 -3.28 1.68
N ALA A 370 9.45 -2.71 2.06
CA ALA A 370 8.58 -1.91 1.20
C ALA A 370 8.18 -0.59 1.89
N LEU A 371 7.67 0.35 1.09
CA LEU A 371 6.95 1.54 1.56
C LEU A 371 5.46 1.39 1.23
N ASN A 372 4.59 1.78 2.16
CA ASN A 372 3.13 1.73 1.97
C ASN A 372 2.46 3.06 2.30
N SER A 373 1.22 3.21 1.85
CA SER A 373 0.45 4.42 2.10
C SER A 373 -0.27 4.41 3.44
N ASP A 374 -0.89 3.29 3.83
CA ASP A 374 -1.93 3.13 4.89
C ASP A 374 -3.19 3.98 4.65
N LEU A 375 -2.96 5.26 4.39
CA LEU A 375 -3.95 6.31 4.21
C LEU A 375 -4.33 6.49 2.75
N THR A 376 -5.64 6.54 2.50
CA THR A 376 -6.21 6.87 1.18
C THR A 376 -5.77 8.24 0.67
N TRP A 377 -5.36 9.15 1.56
CA TRP A 377 -4.84 10.47 1.19
C TRP A 377 -3.37 10.46 0.77
N LEU A 378 -2.56 9.49 1.20
CA LEU A 378 -1.14 9.41 0.83
C LEU A 378 -0.95 8.71 -0.53
N GLN A 379 -1.85 7.81 -0.91
CA GLN A 379 -1.81 7.09 -2.20
C GLN A 379 -1.59 7.97 -3.45
N PRO A 380 -2.17 9.17 -3.57
CA PRO A 380 -1.95 10.05 -4.73
C PRO A 380 -0.53 10.64 -4.81
N PHE A 381 0.24 10.50 -3.74
CA PHE A 381 1.60 11.03 -3.62
C PHE A 381 2.66 9.92 -3.56
N MET A 382 2.30 8.66 -3.82
CA MET A 382 3.22 7.52 -3.70
C MET A 382 4.46 7.63 -4.58
N THR A 383 4.39 8.32 -5.72
CA THR A 383 5.59 8.62 -6.53
C THR A 383 6.62 9.48 -5.79
N TRP A 384 6.19 10.32 -4.84
CA TRP A 384 7.10 11.15 -4.03
C TRP A 384 7.84 10.35 -2.97
N GLU A 385 7.39 9.12 -2.69
CA GLU A 385 8.07 8.19 -1.78
C GLU A 385 9.35 7.61 -2.41
N ILE A 386 9.40 7.49 -3.75
CA ILE A 386 10.51 6.88 -4.51
C ILE A 386 11.88 7.51 -4.20
N PRO A 387 12.07 8.85 -4.22
CA PRO A 387 13.38 9.43 -3.96
C PRO A 387 13.81 9.39 -2.48
N LYS A 388 12.89 9.16 -1.53
CA LYS A 388 13.18 9.32 -0.10
C LYS A 388 14.19 8.30 0.45
N PRO A 389 14.13 6.99 0.13
CA PRO A 389 15.16 6.03 0.55
C PRO A 389 16.56 6.38 0.04
N VAL A 390 16.67 6.96 -1.15
CA VAL A 390 17.95 7.43 -1.71
C VAL A 390 18.45 8.62 -0.88
N GLN A 391 17.59 9.62 -0.67
CA GLN A 391 17.93 10.86 0.02
C GLN A 391 18.30 10.66 1.49
N TYR A 392 17.51 9.88 2.23
CA TYR A 392 17.74 9.67 3.65
C TYR A 392 18.75 8.57 3.89
N GLY A 393 18.60 7.40 3.27
CA GLY A 393 19.35 6.21 3.65
C GLY A 393 20.44 5.76 2.68
N GLY A 394 20.64 6.49 1.58
CA GLY A 394 21.64 6.13 0.57
C GLY A 394 21.33 4.83 -0.17
N ALA A 395 20.05 4.42 -0.23
CA ALA A 395 19.63 3.30 -1.06
C ALA A 395 19.98 3.57 -2.53
N SER A 396 20.23 2.51 -3.30
CA SER A 396 20.32 2.67 -4.75
C SER A 396 18.96 3.09 -5.32
N ARG A 397 18.96 3.78 -6.46
CA ARG A 397 17.71 4.13 -7.16
C ARG A 397 16.87 2.89 -7.47
N GLU A 398 17.53 1.80 -7.88
CA GLU A 398 16.86 0.52 -8.12
C GLU A 398 16.17 -0.03 -6.86
N GLU A 399 16.90 -0.09 -5.74
CA GLU A 399 16.34 -0.57 -4.47
C GLU A 399 15.16 0.30 -4.00
N ALA A 400 15.27 1.61 -4.14
CA ALA A 400 14.20 2.55 -3.79
C ALA A 400 12.95 2.38 -4.67
N LEU A 401 13.12 2.17 -5.98
CA LEU A 401 12.00 1.86 -6.88
C LEU A 401 11.33 0.54 -6.49
N ARG A 402 12.12 -0.50 -6.19
CA ARG A 402 11.62 -1.82 -5.78
C ARG A 402 10.82 -1.76 -4.48
N MET A 403 11.15 -0.87 -3.55
CA MET A 403 10.39 -0.69 -2.30
C MET A 403 8.92 -0.28 -2.52
N LEU A 404 8.56 0.24 -3.69
CA LEU A 404 7.19 0.65 -4.05
C LEU A 404 6.59 -0.19 -5.18
N THR A 405 7.33 -1.15 -5.72
CA THR A 405 6.92 -1.96 -6.88
C THR A 405 7.13 -3.45 -6.60
N LEU A 406 8.32 -3.99 -6.86
CA LEU A 406 8.54 -5.44 -6.80
C LEU A 406 8.50 -6.01 -5.39
N ASN A 407 9.06 -5.32 -4.39
CA ASN A 407 9.08 -5.82 -3.01
C ASN A 407 7.66 -5.96 -2.43
N PRO A 408 6.77 -4.95 -2.53
CA PRO A 408 5.38 -5.14 -2.12
C PRO A 408 4.64 -6.18 -2.98
N ALA A 409 4.96 -6.36 -4.27
CA ALA A 409 4.39 -7.44 -5.07
C ALA A 409 4.74 -8.84 -4.51
N ILE A 410 5.99 -9.05 -4.06
CA ILE A 410 6.43 -10.28 -3.38
C ILE A 410 5.69 -10.46 -2.05
N MET A 411 5.54 -9.40 -1.25
CA MET A 411 4.74 -9.43 -0.01
C MET A 411 3.26 -9.75 -0.27
N LEU A 412 2.76 -9.45 -1.47
CA LEU A 412 1.41 -9.78 -1.91
C LEU A 412 1.28 -11.19 -2.48
N GLY A 413 2.39 -11.82 -2.90
CA GLY A 413 2.39 -13.10 -3.61
C GLY A 413 1.85 -12.98 -5.03
N VAL A 414 2.09 -11.83 -5.67
CA VAL A 414 1.63 -11.51 -7.05
C VAL A 414 2.78 -11.00 -7.91
N GLU A 415 4.03 -11.22 -7.49
CA GLU A 415 5.25 -10.81 -8.17
C GLU A 415 5.40 -11.39 -9.57
N GLU A 416 4.82 -12.57 -9.84
CA GLU A 416 4.78 -13.17 -11.17
C GLU A 416 3.87 -12.38 -12.13
N MET A 417 2.97 -11.55 -11.59
CA MET A 417 1.98 -10.80 -12.35
C MET A 417 2.31 -9.32 -12.48
N VAL A 418 2.85 -8.69 -11.42
CA VAL A 418 3.05 -7.23 -11.32
C VAL A 418 4.33 -6.88 -10.55
N GLY A 419 4.64 -5.58 -10.45
CA GLY A 419 5.76 -5.06 -9.64
C GLY A 419 7.07 -4.89 -10.40
N SER A 420 7.14 -5.32 -11.66
CA SER A 420 8.25 -5.03 -12.58
C SER A 420 7.73 -4.93 -14.02
N LEU A 421 8.48 -4.27 -14.89
CA LEU A 421 8.22 -4.29 -16.33
C LEU A 421 9.06 -5.42 -16.94
N GLU A 422 8.41 -6.55 -17.21
CA GLU A 422 9.00 -7.74 -17.81
C GLU A 422 8.03 -8.36 -18.81
N VAL A 423 8.54 -8.95 -19.88
CA VAL A 423 7.71 -9.66 -20.86
C VAL A 423 6.99 -10.83 -20.17
N GLY A 424 5.68 -10.94 -20.42
CA GLY A 424 4.80 -11.95 -19.82
C GLY A 424 4.05 -11.48 -18.57
N LYS A 425 4.42 -10.35 -17.96
CA LYS A 425 3.69 -9.75 -16.83
C LYS A 425 2.53 -8.89 -17.30
N HIS A 426 1.63 -8.53 -16.38
CA HIS A 426 0.53 -7.62 -16.68
C HIS A 426 1.05 -6.26 -17.18
N GLY A 427 0.36 -5.69 -18.16
CA GLY A 427 0.61 -4.37 -18.73
C GLY A 427 0.25 -3.21 -17.80
N ASP A 428 0.80 -3.23 -16.60
CA ASP A 428 0.59 -2.24 -15.55
C ASP A 428 1.74 -1.23 -15.56
N VAL A 429 1.54 -0.14 -16.31
CA VAL A 429 2.58 0.85 -16.65
C VAL A 429 2.17 2.23 -16.17
N VAL A 430 3.10 2.94 -15.52
CA VAL A 430 2.92 4.35 -15.16
C VAL A 430 3.82 5.19 -16.06
N LEU A 431 3.20 6.12 -16.78
CA LEU A 431 3.92 7.12 -17.59
C LEU A 431 4.11 8.40 -16.79
N LEU A 432 5.35 8.84 -16.74
CA LEU A 432 5.80 10.00 -16.00
C LEU A 432 6.28 11.09 -16.94
N THR A 433 6.12 12.34 -16.53
CA THR A 433 6.61 13.53 -17.27
C THR A 433 8.14 13.69 -17.26
N GLY A 434 8.86 12.78 -16.59
CA GLY A 434 10.30 12.87 -16.40
C GLY A 434 10.84 11.77 -15.47
N ASP A 435 12.01 12.01 -14.88
CA ASP A 435 12.70 11.08 -13.99
C ASP A 435 11.86 10.78 -12.72
N PRO A 436 11.59 9.51 -12.34
CA PRO A 436 10.85 9.16 -11.12
C PRO A 436 11.49 9.64 -9.81
N PHE A 437 12.76 10.06 -9.82
CA PHE A 437 13.48 10.57 -8.65
C PHE A 437 13.51 12.10 -8.58
N ASP A 438 12.87 12.80 -9.52
CA ASP A 438 12.67 14.24 -9.47
C ASP A 438 11.32 14.56 -8.78
N ALA A 439 11.35 15.44 -7.77
CA ALA A 439 10.17 15.88 -7.04
C ALA A 439 9.15 16.66 -7.91
N PHE A 440 9.59 17.21 -9.05
CA PHE A 440 8.71 17.88 -10.01
C PHE A 440 8.02 16.93 -10.98
N THR A 441 8.46 15.68 -11.07
CA THR A 441 7.83 14.67 -11.92
C THR A 441 6.38 14.43 -11.50
N ARG A 442 5.51 14.26 -12.49
CA ARG A 442 4.09 13.95 -12.32
C ARG A 442 3.74 12.69 -13.08
N VAL A 443 2.73 11.99 -12.58
CA VAL A 443 2.08 10.91 -13.31
C VAL A 443 1.25 11.53 -14.43
N GLU A 444 1.56 11.18 -15.67
CA GLU A 444 0.77 11.57 -16.84
C GLU A 444 -0.33 10.54 -17.09
N LYS A 445 0.01 9.25 -17.06
CA LYS A 445 -0.96 8.16 -17.26
C LYS A 445 -0.69 6.98 -16.35
N THR A 446 -1.76 6.35 -15.90
CA THR A 446 -1.72 5.07 -15.19
C THR A 446 -2.50 4.04 -16.00
N ILE A 447 -1.77 3.05 -16.50
CA ILE A 447 -2.25 1.99 -17.38
C ILE A 447 -2.28 0.70 -16.56
N ILE A 448 -3.40 -0.01 -16.59
CA ILE A 448 -3.57 -1.30 -15.93
C ILE A 448 -4.05 -2.28 -16.99
N GLU A 449 -3.30 -3.38 -17.18
CA GLU A 449 -3.63 -4.41 -18.17
C GLU A 449 -3.91 -3.83 -19.57
N GLY A 450 -3.08 -2.86 -19.98
CA GLY A 450 -3.22 -2.19 -21.28
C GLY A 450 -4.40 -1.22 -21.39
N VAL A 451 -5.12 -0.93 -20.31
CA VAL A 451 -6.22 0.04 -20.29
C VAL A 451 -5.78 1.30 -19.53
N VAL A 452 -5.96 2.47 -20.16
CA VAL A 452 -5.67 3.77 -19.52
C VAL A 452 -6.78 4.11 -18.54
N PHE A 453 -6.52 3.95 -17.24
CA PHE A 453 -7.46 4.28 -16.16
C PHE A 453 -7.32 5.71 -15.63
N TYR A 454 -6.13 6.30 -15.79
CA TYR A 454 -5.88 7.71 -15.50
C TYR A 454 -5.08 8.34 -16.63
N ASP A 455 -5.50 9.56 -17.00
CA ASP A 455 -4.84 10.40 -17.98
C ASP A 455 -4.98 11.88 -17.56
N SER A 456 -3.87 12.52 -17.21
CA SER A 456 -3.84 13.92 -16.76
C SER A 456 -4.33 14.90 -17.82
N ASN A 457 -4.11 14.62 -19.12
CA ASN A 457 -4.50 15.50 -20.21
C ASN A 457 -6.01 15.40 -20.46
N ARG A 458 -6.58 14.19 -20.40
CA ARG A 458 -8.03 13.99 -20.48
C ARG A 458 -8.72 14.59 -19.28
N GLU A 459 -8.11 14.50 -18.11
CA GLU A 459 -8.60 15.21 -16.94
C GLU A 459 -8.62 16.71 -17.23
N GLU A 460 -7.53 17.31 -17.74
CA GLU A 460 -7.49 18.73 -18.14
C GLU A 460 -8.58 19.12 -19.17
N GLU A 461 -8.86 18.25 -20.14
CA GLU A 461 -9.93 18.44 -21.13
C GLU A 461 -11.35 18.30 -20.55
N LEU A 462 -11.59 17.29 -19.70
CA LEU A 462 -12.85 17.09 -18.98
C LEU A 462 -13.05 18.15 -17.88
N ARG A 463 -11.96 18.67 -17.32
CA ARG A 463 -11.84 19.86 -16.46
C ARG A 463 -12.09 21.16 -17.25
N GLY A 464 -12.88 21.12 -18.32
CA GLY A 464 -13.41 22.33 -18.96
C GLY A 464 -14.01 23.34 -17.97
N GLU A 465 -14.29 22.94 -16.71
CA GLU A 465 -13.84 23.67 -15.51
C GLU A 465 -13.30 22.71 -14.41
N PRO A 466 -12.23 23.06 -13.66
CA PRO A 466 -11.61 22.20 -12.65
C PRO A 466 -12.50 21.86 -11.45
N LEU A 467 -12.48 20.60 -10.99
CA LEU A 467 -12.97 20.21 -9.67
C LEU A 467 -12.14 20.96 -8.62
N ASN A 468 -12.73 22.04 -8.08
CA ASN A 468 -12.15 23.03 -7.17
C ASN A 468 -11.57 24.30 -7.81
N GLU A 469 -11.99 24.68 -9.02
CA GLU A 469 -12.05 26.11 -9.28
C GLU A 469 -13.23 26.70 -8.50
N LEU A 470 -12.90 27.38 -7.40
CA LEU A 470 -13.43 28.74 -7.33
C LEU A 470 -13.16 29.37 -8.70
N PRO A 471 -14.18 29.92 -9.34
CA PRO A 471 -14.23 30.22 -10.77
C PRO A 471 -12.91 30.79 -11.29
N ALA A 472 -12.36 30.24 -12.40
CA ALA A 472 -11.09 30.61 -13.04
C ALA A 472 -10.50 31.89 -12.47
N VAL A 473 -9.65 31.72 -11.47
CA VAL A 473 -8.81 32.79 -10.96
C VAL A 473 -7.72 32.99 -12.02
N THR A 474 -8.09 33.50 -13.20
CA THR A 474 -7.06 34.06 -14.05
C THR A 474 -6.39 35.15 -13.22
N ARG A 475 -5.06 35.26 -13.28
CA ARG A 475 -4.35 36.41 -12.71
C ARG A 475 -5.11 37.69 -13.08
N ASP A 476 -5.56 37.78 -14.32
CA ASP A 476 -6.38 38.89 -14.80
C ASP A 476 -7.75 39.01 -14.11
N ARG A 477 -8.47 37.96 -13.72
CA ARG A 477 -9.77 38.10 -13.02
C ARG A 477 -9.65 38.63 -11.59
N TYR A 478 -8.50 38.46 -10.93
CA TYR A 478 -8.20 39.10 -9.63
C TYR A 478 -7.35 40.38 -9.75
N MET A 479 -6.65 40.58 -10.88
CA MET A 479 -5.86 41.80 -11.16
C MET A 479 -6.57 42.83 -12.07
N ALA A 480 -7.67 42.49 -12.74
CA ALA A 480 -8.29 43.36 -13.76
C ALA A 480 -9.17 44.47 -13.19
N GLU A 481 -9.27 44.59 -11.88
CA GLU A 481 -9.67 45.85 -11.24
C GLU A 481 -8.97 46.07 -9.88
N ALA A 482 -8.00 45.22 -9.53
CA ALA A 482 -7.14 45.45 -8.38
C ALA A 482 -5.71 45.67 -8.88
N ASP A 483 -5.29 46.92 -8.73
CA ASP A 483 -3.93 47.40 -8.88
C ASP A 483 -3.00 46.58 -7.95
N ALA A 484 -2.57 45.40 -8.40
CA ALA A 484 -1.75 44.47 -7.62
C ALA A 484 -0.26 44.81 -7.66
N THR A 485 0.04 46.07 -7.97
CA THR A 485 1.20 46.78 -7.44
C THR A 485 0.99 47.22 -5.99
N SER A 486 -0.21 47.04 -5.42
CA SER A 486 -0.51 47.31 -4.02
C SER A 486 -1.61 46.40 -3.48
N VAL A 487 -1.25 45.18 -3.03
CA VAL A 487 -1.74 44.82 -1.69
C VAL A 487 -0.89 45.64 -0.73
N THR A 488 -1.20 46.94 -0.62
CA THR A 488 -0.94 47.62 0.64
C THR A 488 -1.81 46.90 1.64
N VAL A 489 -1.26 45.88 2.28
CA VAL A 489 -1.47 45.78 3.71
C VAL A 489 -1.05 47.15 4.20
N SER A 490 -2.03 48.02 4.43
CA SER A 490 -1.80 49.10 5.36
C SER A 490 -1.45 48.37 6.64
N VAL A 491 -0.14 48.16 6.87
CA VAL A 491 0.36 48.06 8.22
C VAL A 491 -0.20 49.34 8.83
N ALA A 492 -1.22 49.20 9.69
CA ALA A 492 -1.90 50.33 10.26
C ALA A 492 -0.83 51.13 11.03
N GLY A 493 -0.31 52.18 10.37
CA GLY A 493 0.94 52.81 10.73
C GLY A 493 2.16 51.91 10.51
N SER A 494 3.19 52.40 9.82
CA SER A 494 4.55 52.00 10.17
C SER A 494 4.72 52.41 11.63
N VAL A 495 4.54 51.48 12.57
CA VAL A 495 5.00 51.73 13.93
C VAL A 495 6.51 51.82 13.80
N ASP A 496 7.05 52.99 14.09
CA ASP A 496 8.50 53.14 14.13
C ASP A 496 9.01 52.17 15.18
N VAL A 497 9.81 51.18 14.77
CA VAL A 497 10.32 50.15 15.69
C VAL A 497 11.22 50.79 16.77
N ALA A 498 11.70 52.02 16.51
CA ALA A 498 12.38 52.86 17.49
C ALA A 498 11.46 53.41 18.61
N GLU A 499 10.14 53.46 18.38
CA GLU A 499 9.13 53.94 19.34
C GLU A 499 8.44 52.80 20.12
N LEU A 500 8.67 51.54 19.75
CA LEU A 500 8.15 50.38 20.47
C LEU A 500 8.97 50.07 21.72
N GLU A 501 8.29 49.83 22.86
CA GLU A 501 8.96 49.23 24.00
C GLU A 501 9.49 47.83 23.62
N PRO A 502 10.77 47.51 23.93
CA PRO A 502 11.34 46.19 23.66
C PRO A 502 10.51 45.08 24.33
N LEU A 503 10.13 44.05 23.56
CA LEU A 503 9.49 42.85 24.12
C LEU A 503 10.43 42.12 25.08
N HIS A 504 11.72 42.15 24.75
CA HIS A 504 12.78 41.52 25.52
C HIS A 504 13.96 42.48 25.66
N PRO A 505 13.92 43.47 26.57
CA PRO A 505 14.95 44.51 26.69
C PRO A 505 16.32 43.95 27.08
N GLU A 506 16.34 42.81 27.78
CA GLU A 506 17.56 42.10 28.20
C GLU A 506 18.14 41.20 27.11
N ALA A 507 17.46 41.04 25.96
CA ALA A 507 17.94 40.19 24.89
C ALA A 507 19.18 40.80 24.21
N GLU A 508 20.18 39.96 23.96
CA GLU A 508 21.36 40.34 23.19
C GLU A 508 20.96 40.82 21.79
N VAL A 509 21.61 41.88 21.31
CA VAL A 509 21.44 42.37 19.93
C VAL A 509 22.17 41.41 19.00
N VAL A 510 21.48 40.85 18.01
CA VAL A 510 22.05 39.90 17.05
C VAL A 510 21.95 40.47 15.64
N ALA A 511 23.04 40.42 14.88
CA ALA A 511 23.02 40.72 13.45
C ALA A 511 23.33 39.46 12.65
N LEU A 512 22.41 39.02 11.79
CA LEU A 512 22.70 37.97 10.82
C LEU A 512 23.23 38.63 9.56
N VAL A 513 24.38 38.15 9.07
CA VAL A 513 25.16 38.84 8.03
C VAL A 513 25.46 37.89 6.87
N GLY A 514 25.12 38.28 5.65
CA GLY A 514 25.53 37.60 4.40
C GLY A 514 24.51 36.65 3.77
N ALA A 515 23.30 36.54 4.31
CA ALA A 515 22.27 35.69 3.73
C ALA A 515 21.55 36.35 2.55
N THR A 516 20.92 35.54 1.69
CA THR A 516 19.85 36.02 0.81
C THR A 516 18.58 36.18 1.64
N LEU A 517 18.07 37.41 1.78
CA LEU A 517 16.88 37.70 2.58
C LEU A 517 15.64 37.73 1.69
N HIS A 518 14.57 37.04 2.10
CA HIS A 518 13.28 37.02 1.42
C HIS A 518 12.23 37.74 2.26
N PRO A 519 12.10 39.08 2.14
CA PRO A 519 11.19 39.85 3.01
C PRO A 519 9.71 39.61 2.72
N VAL A 520 9.37 38.94 1.60
CA VAL A 520 8.03 38.66 1.02
C VAL A 520 7.14 39.87 0.74
N THR A 521 7.43 41.02 1.35
CA THR A 521 6.84 42.35 1.08
C THR A 521 7.60 43.12 0.00
N GLY A 522 8.71 42.57 -0.51
CA GLY A 522 9.55 43.18 -1.53
C GLY A 522 10.50 42.15 -2.17
N ALA A 523 11.38 42.63 -3.04
CA ALA A 523 12.38 41.79 -3.70
C ALA A 523 13.38 41.19 -2.71
N SER A 524 13.94 40.03 -3.06
CA SER A 524 15.00 39.40 -2.29
C SER A 524 16.25 40.28 -2.24
N ILE A 525 16.95 40.24 -1.10
CA ILE A 525 18.16 41.04 -0.85
C ILE A 525 19.35 40.09 -0.75
N GLU A 526 20.20 40.12 -1.76
CA GLU A 526 21.47 39.37 -1.75
C GLU A 526 22.50 40.03 -0.83
N ASP A 527 23.38 39.22 -0.23
CA ASP A 527 24.37 39.66 0.79
C ASP A 527 23.73 40.58 1.84
N GLY A 528 22.56 40.16 2.33
CA GLY A 528 21.73 40.94 3.23
C GLY A 528 22.18 40.84 4.69
N VAL A 529 21.81 41.86 5.44
CA VAL A 529 21.99 41.98 6.88
C VAL A 529 20.63 42.21 7.53
N ILE A 530 20.38 41.51 8.63
CA ILE A 530 19.20 41.72 9.49
C ILE A 530 19.65 41.90 10.94
N VAL A 531 19.19 42.96 11.58
CA VAL A 531 19.51 43.30 12.98
C VAL A 531 18.27 43.02 13.84
N LEU A 532 18.43 42.14 14.81
CA LEU A 532 17.44 41.74 15.79
C LEU A 532 17.78 42.36 17.14
N GLN A 533 16.87 43.14 17.71
CA GLN A 533 17.05 43.75 19.02
C GLN A 533 15.70 43.93 19.71
N GLY A 534 15.66 43.57 20.99
CA GLY A 534 14.46 43.77 21.80
C GLY A 534 13.25 42.92 21.39
N GLY A 535 13.46 41.82 20.65
CA GLY A 535 12.39 41.00 20.08
C GLY A 535 11.87 41.48 18.72
N TYR A 536 12.48 42.51 18.12
CA TYR A 536 12.08 43.06 16.82
C TYR A 536 13.20 43.00 15.79
N ILE A 537 12.82 43.03 14.52
CA ILE A 537 13.72 43.36 13.41
C ILE A 537 13.89 44.88 13.39
N GLN A 538 15.02 45.38 13.89
CA GLN A 538 15.34 46.82 13.92
C GLN A 538 15.77 47.35 12.57
N ALA A 539 16.53 46.56 11.81
CA ALA A 539 17.01 46.95 10.49
C ALA A 539 17.18 45.73 9.59
N MET A 540 16.93 45.93 8.30
CA MET A 540 17.15 44.92 7.27
C MET A 540 17.49 45.61 5.94
N GLY A 541 18.42 45.03 5.18
CA GLY A 541 18.88 45.62 3.92
C GLY A 541 20.14 44.92 3.40
N SER A 542 20.68 45.41 2.30
CA SER A 542 22.00 44.92 1.86
C SER A 542 23.07 45.30 2.88
N ARG A 543 24.19 44.56 2.91
CA ARG A 543 25.34 44.85 3.78
C ARG A 543 25.82 46.31 3.70
N ALA A 544 25.71 46.95 2.54
CA ALA A 544 26.10 48.35 2.36
C ALA A 544 25.11 49.35 2.98
N GLN A 545 23.86 48.93 3.25
CA GLN A 545 22.77 49.81 3.69
C GLN A 545 22.50 49.72 5.19
N VAL A 546 22.83 48.59 5.83
CA VAL A 546 22.53 48.35 7.25
C VAL A 546 23.76 48.59 8.10
N SER A 547 23.63 49.50 9.06
CA SER A 547 24.63 49.69 10.11
C SER A 547 24.37 48.74 11.26
N ILE A 548 25.32 47.86 11.56
CA ILE A 548 25.24 46.94 12.70
C ILE A 548 25.56 47.71 13.99
N PRO A 549 24.68 47.70 15.02
CA PRO A 549 24.93 48.39 16.29
C PRO A 549 26.21 47.91 16.99
N SER A 550 26.93 48.82 17.63
CA SER A 550 28.10 48.48 18.43
C SER A 550 27.72 47.56 19.59
N GLY A 551 28.34 46.39 19.68
CA GLY A 551 28.02 45.38 20.69
C GLY A 551 26.99 44.34 20.25
N ALA A 552 26.49 44.42 19.01
CA ALA A 552 25.72 43.34 18.42
C ALA A 552 26.60 42.10 18.19
N ARG A 553 26.05 40.91 18.45
CA ARG A 553 26.64 39.64 18.07
C ARG A 553 26.39 39.40 16.59
N GLU A 554 27.44 39.50 15.80
CA GLU A 554 27.39 39.15 14.39
C GLU A 554 27.42 37.63 14.19
N VAL A 555 26.50 37.12 13.39
CA VAL A 555 26.42 35.72 12.99
C VAL A 555 26.50 35.67 11.46
N ASP A 556 27.61 35.14 10.96
CA ASP A 556 27.79 34.91 9.53
C ASP A 556 26.87 33.78 9.06
N VAL A 557 25.98 34.12 8.14
CA VAL A 557 25.00 33.22 7.51
C VAL A 557 25.16 33.24 5.99
N SER A 558 26.37 33.50 5.50
CA SER A 558 26.69 33.53 4.07
C SER A 558 26.26 32.24 3.35
N GLY A 559 25.61 32.40 2.20
CA GLY A 559 25.07 31.30 1.40
C GLY A 559 23.80 30.65 1.97
N ARG A 560 23.28 31.12 3.11
CA ARG A 560 21.98 30.71 3.65
C ARG A 560 20.87 31.59 3.10
N GLN A 561 19.65 31.08 3.22
CA GLN A 561 18.41 31.75 2.82
C GLN A 561 17.62 32.09 4.10
N VAL A 562 17.21 33.35 4.26
CA VAL A 562 16.43 33.82 5.42
C VAL A 562 15.02 34.17 4.96
N TRP A 563 14.03 33.50 5.55
CA TRP A 563 12.60 33.66 5.24
C TRP A 563 11.86 34.16 6.48
N PRO A 564 10.67 34.77 6.34
CA PRO A 564 9.80 35.04 7.46
C PRO A 564 9.45 33.71 8.15
N GLY A 565 9.27 33.76 9.48
CA GLY A 565 8.78 32.60 10.22
C GLY A 565 7.44 32.12 9.65
N MET A 566 7.29 30.81 9.45
CA MET A 566 6.04 30.23 8.97
C MET A 566 4.98 30.34 10.08
N ILE A 567 3.78 30.78 9.69
CA ILE A 567 2.62 30.82 10.58
C ILE A 567 1.75 29.63 10.20
N ASP A 568 1.54 28.72 11.16
CA ASP A 568 0.54 27.67 11.04
C ASP A 568 -0.82 28.21 11.53
N PRO A 569 -1.75 28.56 10.63
CA PRO A 569 -3.02 29.16 11.02
C PRO A 569 -3.98 28.14 11.66
N LEU A 570 -3.63 26.84 11.64
CA LEU A 570 -4.44 25.76 12.20
C LEU A 570 -3.55 24.72 12.87
N THR A 571 -3.16 25.02 14.11
CA THR A 571 -2.37 24.10 14.94
C THR A 571 -3.14 23.63 16.17
N HIS A 572 -2.87 22.39 16.61
CA HIS A 572 -3.30 21.87 17.91
C HIS A 572 -2.14 21.83 18.92
N LEU A 573 -0.99 22.43 18.58
CA LEU A 573 0.15 22.51 19.49
C LEU A 573 -0.25 23.17 20.81
N GLY A 574 -0.07 22.47 21.93
CA GLY A 574 -0.46 22.95 23.26
C GLY A 574 -1.94 22.84 23.62
N LEU A 575 -2.82 22.50 22.66
CA LEU A 575 -4.22 22.18 22.90
C LEU A 575 -4.37 20.66 22.97
N PHE A 576 -4.10 20.10 24.15
CA PHE A 576 -4.42 18.71 24.46
C PHE A 576 -5.87 18.60 24.94
N GLU A 577 -6.78 18.26 24.02
CA GLU A 577 -7.86 17.34 24.38
C GLU A 577 -7.86 16.20 23.35
N PHE A 578 -7.14 15.12 23.69
CA PHE A 578 -7.47 13.80 23.17
C PHE A 578 -8.84 13.43 23.75
N GLY A 579 -9.88 13.79 23.01
CA GLY A 579 -11.27 13.46 23.32
C GLY A 579 -11.66 12.20 22.61
#